data_AF-A0AAP2RKE7-F1
#
_entry.id   AF-A0AAP2RKE7-F1
#
_cell.length_a   1.000
_cell.length_b   1.000
_cell.length_c   1.000
_cell.angle_alpha   90.00
_cell.angle_beta   90.00
_cell.angle_gamma   90.00
#
_symmetry.space_group_name_H-M   'P 1'
#
loop_
_entity.id
_entity.type
_entity.pdbx_description
1 polymer ?
#
loop_
_entity_poly.entity_id
_entity_poly.type
_entity_poly.pdbx_seq_one_letter_code
_entity_poly.pdbx_strand_id
1 'polypeptide(L)'
;MEKENKLGLLESLAANMNCMYISDLNKIIYTQTQKLIHLLESYEVNTYSAEEWRDAFIYLTGKDCPLSSPEEIRQLLVQRLEACSL
;
A
#
# COMPACT_ATOMS: atom_id res chain seq x y z
N MET A 1 24.33 9.63 -6.12
CA MET A 1 23.15 9.56 -7.02
C MET A 1 22.17 8.64 -6.33
N GLU A 2 21.40 9.18 -5.39
CA GLU A 2 20.39 8.42 -4.64
C GLU A 2 19.22 8.13 -5.59
N LYS A 3 19.13 6.87 -5.99
CA LYS A 3 18.08 6.35 -6.83
C LYS A 3 16.83 6.11 -5.97
N GLU A 4 15.69 6.50 -6.53
CA GLU A 4 14.38 5.86 -6.33
C GLU A 4 13.49 6.35 -5.17
N ASN A 5 13.08 7.63 -5.20
CA ASN A 5 11.82 8.11 -4.59
C ASN A 5 10.59 7.60 -5.35
N LYS A 6 10.44 6.28 -5.52
CA LYS A 6 9.25 5.65 -6.12
C LYS A 6 8.26 5.11 -5.09
N LEU A 7 8.59 5.24 -3.81
CA LEU A 7 7.85 4.62 -2.70
C LEU A 7 7.02 5.64 -1.91
N GLY A 8 6.60 6.76 -2.51
CA GLY A 8 5.89 7.84 -1.82
C GLY A 8 4.66 7.35 -1.03
N LEU A 9 3.83 6.50 -1.65
CA LEU A 9 2.69 5.88 -0.95
C LEU A 9 3.14 4.97 0.21
N LEU A 10 4.14 4.12 -0.01
CA LEU A 10 4.64 3.16 0.97
C LEU A 10 5.33 3.84 2.16
N GLU A 11 6.07 4.93 1.91
CA GLU A 11 6.68 5.77 2.94
C GLU A 11 5.61 6.49 3.77
N SER A 12 4.60 7.06 3.12
CA SER A 12 3.46 7.67 3.82
C SER A 12 2.71 6.66 4.67
N LEU A 13 2.46 5.45 4.15
CA LEU A 13 1.86 4.36 4.92
C LEU A 13 2.72 3.97 6.12
N ALA A 14 4.03 3.81 5.93
CA ALA A 14 4.95 3.47 7.00
C ALA A 14 4.98 4.54 8.08
N ALA A 15 5.08 5.81 7.70
CA ALA A 15 5.07 6.95 8.63
C ALA A 15 3.77 7.01 9.44
N ASN A 16 2.60 6.82 8.80
CA ASN A 16 1.31 6.84 9.48
C ASN A 16 1.08 5.61 10.38
N MET A 17 1.65 4.46 10.01
CA MET A 17 1.63 3.25 10.83
C MET A 17 2.71 3.23 11.92
N ASN A 18 3.48 4.33 12.05
CA ASN A 18 4.60 4.48 12.98
C ASN A 18 5.69 3.40 12.78
N CYS A 19 5.83 2.94 11.53
CA CYS A 19 6.89 2.03 11.10
C CYS A 19 8.14 2.83 10.77
N MET A 20 9.28 2.42 11.33
CA MET A 20 10.57 3.07 11.06
C MET A 20 11.07 2.78 9.64
N TYR A 21 10.66 1.65 9.05
CA TYR A 21 11.03 1.23 7.70
C TYR A 21 9.83 0.64 6.95
N ILE A 22 9.83 0.79 5.62
CA ILE A 22 8.84 0.17 4.72
C ILE A 22 8.83 -1.36 4.87
N SER A 23 9.97 -1.98 5.17
CA SER A 23 10.06 -3.42 5.43
C SER A 23 9.27 -3.87 6.66
N ASP A 24 9.07 -3.00 7.65
CA ASP A 24 8.21 -3.30 8.80
C ASP A 24 6.73 -3.21 8.43
N LEU A 25 6.37 -2.45 7.39
CA LEU A 25 5.03 -2.41 6.81
C LEU A 25 4.56 -3.84 6.46
N ASN A 26 5.42 -4.63 5.81
CA ASN A 26 5.09 -6.01 5.45
C ASN A 26 4.83 -6.91 6.68
N LYS A 27 5.50 -6.65 7.81
CA LYS A 27 5.29 -7.41 9.05
C LYS A 27 3.98 -7.05 9.74
N ILE A 28 3.59 -5.77 9.69
CA ILE A 28 2.35 -5.31 10.32
C ILE A 28 1.10 -5.63 9.50
N ILE A 29 1.23 -6.01 8.23
CA ILE A 29 0.09 -6.48 7.42
C ILE A 29 -0.67 -7.60 8.14
N TYR A 30 0.01 -8.45 8.91
CA TYR A 30 -0.64 -9.55 9.63
C TYR A 30 -1.22 -9.17 10.99
N THR A 31 -0.78 -8.06 11.58
CA THR A 31 -1.16 -7.66 12.96
C THR A 31 -2.05 -6.42 13.01
N GLN A 32 -1.98 -5.57 11.99
CA GLN A 32 -2.67 -4.28 11.90
C GLN A 32 -3.31 -4.05 10.52
N THR A 33 -3.71 -5.13 9.85
CA THR A 33 -4.35 -5.10 8.51
C THR A 33 -5.50 -4.09 8.44
N GLN A 34 -6.37 -4.10 9.46
CA GLN A 34 -7.55 -3.23 9.54
C GLN A 34 -7.17 -1.73 9.57
N LYS A 35 -6.11 -1.37 10.30
CA LYS A 35 -5.61 0.01 10.31
C LYS A 35 -5.00 0.39 8.97
N LEU A 36 -4.25 -0.52 8.35
CA LEU A 36 -3.66 -0.30 7.03
C LEU A 36 -4.75 -0.07 5.96
N ILE A 37 -5.80 -0.90 5.97
CA ILE A 37 -6.98 -0.76 5.09
C ILE A 37 -7.61 0.62 5.27
N HIS A 38 -7.91 1.00 6.51
CA HIS A 38 -8.52 2.30 6.80
C HIS A 38 -7.68 3.47 6.28
N LEU A 39 -6.35 3.38 6.43
CA LEU A 39 -5.40 4.36 5.91
C LEU A 39 -5.43 4.44 4.38
N LEU A 40 -5.40 3.29 3.70
CA LEU A 40 -5.49 3.21 2.24
C LEU A 40 -6.81 3.81 1.72
N GLU A 41 -7.93 3.52 2.38
CA GLU A 41 -9.24 4.08 2.03
C GLU A 41 -9.30 5.60 2.24
N SER A 42 -8.64 6.09 3.30
CA SER A 42 -8.55 7.53 3.59
C SER A 42 -7.71 8.31 2.58
N TYR A 43 -6.76 7.67 1.90
CA TYR A 43 -5.95 8.32 0.89
C TYR A 43 -6.75 8.56 -0.39
N GLU A 44 -6.69 9.80 -0.87
CA GLU A 44 -7.27 10.16 -2.14
C GLU A 44 -6.45 9.58 -3.29
N VAL A 45 -7.13 8.91 -4.21
CA VAL A 45 -6.50 8.18 -5.33
C VAL A 45 -5.73 9.10 -6.28
N ASN A 46 -6.06 10.40 -6.31
CA ASN A 46 -5.35 11.41 -7.11
C ASN A 46 -4.08 11.95 -6.43
N THR A 47 -3.85 11.64 -5.14
CA THR A 47 -2.65 12.10 -4.42
C THR A 47 -1.39 11.40 -4.90
N TYR A 48 -1.53 10.15 -5.36
CA TYR A 48 -0.43 9.31 -5.80
C TYR A 48 -0.68 8.79 -7.20
N SER A 49 0.40 8.53 -7.94
CA SER A 49 0.31 8.03 -9.30
C SER A 49 -0.16 6.56 -9.33
N ALA A 50 -0.73 6.12 -10.45
CA ALA A 50 -1.11 4.72 -10.64
C ALA A 50 0.07 3.75 -10.44
N GLU A 51 1.28 4.16 -10.82
CA GLU A 51 2.51 3.39 -10.59
C GLU A 51 2.80 3.20 -9.10
N GLU A 52 2.68 4.25 -8.28
CA GLU A 52 2.93 4.16 -6.83
C GLU A 52 1.93 3.23 -6.13
N TRP A 53 0.65 3.31 -6.52
CA TRP A 53 -0.37 2.37 -6.07
C TRP A 53 -0.05 0.94 -6.49
N ARG A 54 0.44 0.75 -7.70
CA ARG A 54 0.83 -0.56 -8.22
C ARG A 54 2.01 -1.14 -7.46
N ASP A 55 3.06 -0.34 -7.25
CA ASP A 55 4.24 -0.74 -6.50
C ASP A 55 3.86 -1.10 -5.05
N ALA A 56 3.01 -0.29 -4.41
CA ALA A 56 2.51 -0.61 -3.08
C ALA A 56 1.68 -1.90 -3.05
N PHE A 57 0.84 -2.13 -4.06
CA PHE A 57 0.08 -3.37 -4.17
C PHE A 57 1.00 -4.58 -4.28
N ILE A 58 2.00 -4.52 -5.17
CA ILE A 58 2.96 -5.61 -5.37
C ILE A 58 3.75 -5.83 -4.09
N TYR A 59 4.19 -4.76 -3.42
CA TYR A 59 4.96 -4.84 -2.18
C TYR A 59 4.17 -5.48 -1.03
N LEU A 60 2.92 -5.03 -0.82
CA LEU A 60 2.06 -5.46 0.28
C LEU A 60 1.48 -6.85 0.05
N THR A 61 1.06 -7.16 -1.17
CA THR A 61 0.39 -8.44 -1.48
C THR A 61 1.33 -9.50 -2.03
N GLY A 62 2.53 -9.12 -2.45
CA GLY A 62 3.47 -9.99 -3.17
C GLY A 62 2.98 -10.44 -4.55
N LYS A 63 1.89 -9.86 -5.07
CA LYS A 63 1.29 -10.26 -6.35
C LYS A 63 1.35 -9.13 -7.37
N ASP A 64 1.46 -9.51 -8.64
CA ASP A 64 1.38 -8.58 -9.74
C ASP A 64 -0.03 -7.96 -9.83
N CYS A 65 -0.09 -6.68 -10.19
CA CYS A 65 -1.34 -5.94 -10.29
C CYS A 65 -1.65 -5.69 -11.78
N PRO A 66 -2.70 -6.32 -12.33
CA PRO A 66 -3.04 -6.15 -13.74
C PRO A 66 -3.73 -4.80 -14.05
N LEU A 67 -4.02 -4.00 -13.01
CA LEU A 67 -4.80 -2.78 -13.10
C LEU A 67 -3.91 -1.57 -13.41
N SER A 68 -4.52 -0.56 -14.04
CA SER A 68 -3.84 0.68 -14.42
C SER A 68 -4.47 1.94 -13.81
N SER A 69 -5.65 1.81 -13.22
CA SER A 69 -6.34 2.93 -12.57
C SER A 69 -5.98 2.95 -11.07
N PRO A 70 -5.56 4.10 -10.50
CA PRO A 70 -5.25 4.22 -9.06
C PRO A 70 -6.42 3.74 -8.17
N GLU A 71 -7.63 4.09 -8.59
CA GLU A 71 -8.88 3.78 -7.87
C GLU A 71 -9.15 2.27 -7.82
N GLU A 72 -9.01 1.58 -8.95
CA GLU A 72 -9.16 0.12 -9.04
C GLU A 72 -8.04 -0.60 -8.26
N ILE A 73 -6.80 -0.12 -8.35
CA ILE A 73 -5.67 -0.70 -7.63
C ILE A 73 -5.90 -0.61 -6.12
N ARG A 74 -6.34 0.55 -5.63
CA ARG A 74 -6.69 0.76 -4.21
C ARG A 74 -7.79 -0.18 -3.75
N GLN A 75 -8.88 -0.29 -4.50
CA GLN A 75 -9.98 -1.19 -4.14
C GLN A 75 -9.52 -2.65 -4.11
N LEU A 76 -8.76 -3.08 -5.11
CA LEU A 76 -8.22 -4.44 -5.14
C LEU A 76 -7.25 -4.69 -3.97
N LEU A 77 -6.42 -3.70 -3.61
CA LEU A 77 -5.51 -3.78 -2.48
C LEU A 77 -6.27 -4.01 -1.18
N VAL A 78 -7.28 -3.17 -0.91
CA VAL A 78 -8.13 -3.28 0.27
C VAL A 78 -8.81 -4.65 0.33
N GLN A 79 -9.45 -5.08 -0.76
CA GLN A 79 -10.10 -6.40 -0.81
C GLN A 79 -9.13 -7.55 -0.54
N ARG A 80 -7.89 -7.46 -1.03
CA ARG A 80 -6.87 -8.49 -0.79
C ARG A 80 -6.39 -8.52 0.66
N LEU A 81 -6.24 -7.35 1.26
CA LEU A 81 -5.88 -7.22 2.67
C LEU A 81 -7.02 -7.75 3.57
N GLU A 82 -8.27 -7.43 3.26
CA GLU A 82 -9.44 -7.98 3.95
C GLU A 82 -9.52 -9.50 3.82
N ALA A 83 -9.30 -10.04 2.61
CA ALA A 83 -9.32 -11.48 2.37
C ALA A 83 -8.17 -12.25 3.06
N CYS A 84 -7.04 -11.59 3.35
CA CYS A 84 -5.95 -12.19 4.15
C CYS A 84 -6.16 -12.05 5.67
N SER A 85 -7.13 -11.25 6.10
CA SER A 85 -7.44 -11.01 7.53
C SER A 85 -8.43 -12.04 8.12
N LEU A 86 -8.85 -13.04 7.32
CA LEU A 86 -9.76 -14.15 7.70
C LEU A 86 -9.00 -15.49 7.71
#